data_AF-A0A6H0XZD3-F1
#
_entry.id   AF-A0A6H0XZD3-F1
#
_cell.length_a   1.000
_cell.length_b   1.000
_cell.length_c   1.000
_cell.angle_alpha   90.00
_cell.angle_beta   90.00
_cell.angle_gamma   90.00
#
_symmetry.space_group_name_H-M   'P 1'
#
loop_
_entity.id
_entity.type
_entity.pdbx_description
1 polymer ?
#
loop_
_entity_poly.entity_id
_entity_poly.type
_entity_poly.pdbx_seq_one_letter_code
_entity_poly.pdbx_strand_id
1 'polypeptide(L)'
;MNSTLFTNFQGTELPSSALTLIDKAVSSFQSIPGSAIIVRYIRSSYQDDPIRSVIELFLLIFAIRYLLAPSYSTNKAKNVHLTEEEIDELVEDWTPEPLAAAETDFEKTENEKRPVIVGPSAPKSKLSNGRTVTNLANYNHYGFANNPELAQKAINVVRTYGVGPCSPPGFYGTQDVHMKSEADIAAHLGTQACIIYAQSFSTISSVIPAFSKRGDIIVADKAVNFAIRKGIQISRSTIRWYEHNDMDDLERVLQRVVKEGSRKPLTRRFIITEGLFENVGDVSDLPKLIELKLKYKFRLILDETWSYGILGRAGRGITEHQNVDPESVDMIIGGLAGALASGGGFCAGTAEICEHQRLSANAYTFSAALPALLATTASETVALLQEQPEIIQSLRESIKLMWAQLDPRSEWMKCTSNISNPTMLLVLKEEHILARRLTATEQESLLQDIVDEALVNGVLITRLKAMPAALGKSPKELAKDWSALPALKVCVCNGLSKKDLEKAGITIRHAITTVMKGKKWQR
;
A
#
# COMPACT_ATOMS: atom_id res chain seq x y z
N MET A 1 29.79 62.63 20.84
CA MET A 1 29.05 63.85 20.48
C MET A 1 27.64 63.75 21.03
N ASN A 2 27.39 64.52 22.09
CA ASN A 2 26.12 64.92 22.72
C ASN A 2 24.95 63.92 22.81
N SER A 3 24.80 63.37 24.02
CA SER A 3 23.57 62.77 24.56
C SER A 3 22.50 63.85 24.78
N THR A 4 21.54 63.95 23.88
CA THR A 4 20.30 64.73 24.09
C THR A 4 19.23 64.09 23.21
N LEU A 5 18.55 63.07 23.73
CA LEU A 5 17.45 62.38 23.04
C LEU A 5 16.10 62.55 23.75
N PHE A 6 16.05 63.14 24.95
CA PHE A 6 14.81 63.37 25.67
C PHE A 6 14.87 64.67 26.49
N THR A 7 14.66 65.82 25.84
CA THR A 7 14.51 67.12 26.51
C THR A 7 13.12 67.74 26.37
N ASN A 8 12.12 67.00 25.87
CA ASN A 8 10.74 67.48 25.78
C ASN A 8 9.73 66.58 26.52
N PHE A 9 10.04 66.18 27.74
CA PHE A 9 9.04 65.75 28.72
C PHE A 9 8.99 66.77 29.87
N GLN A 10 8.42 67.94 29.59
CA GLN A 10 7.97 68.84 30.65
C GLN A 10 6.63 68.32 31.16
N GLY A 11 6.64 67.73 32.36
CA GLY A 11 5.42 67.40 33.09
C GLY A 11 5.35 65.97 33.63
N THR A 12 6.37 65.53 34.37
CA THR A 12 6.32 64.64 35.57
C THR A 12 7.74 64.12 35.79
N GLU A 13 8.36 64.43 36.93
CA GLU A 13 9.70 63.95 37.27
C GLU A 13 9.69 62.43 37.44
N LEU A 14 10.23 61.72 36.44
CA LEU A 14 10.53 60.30 36.56
C LEU A 14 11.65 60.12 37.59
N PRO A 15 11.56 59.14 38.51
CA PRO A 15 12.58 58.91 39.52
C PRO A 15 13.95 58.65 38.86
N SER A 16 15.03 59.14 39.48
CA SER A 16 16.41 59.05 38.97
C SER A 16 16.90 57.63 38.70
N SER A 17 16.28 56.62 39.32
CA SER A 17 16.46 55.20 39.01
C SER A 17 15.90 54.79 37.64
N ALA A 18 14.81 55.41 37.17
CA ALA A 18 14.23 55.16 35.86
C ALA A 18 15.08 55.77 34.74
N LEU A 19 15.61 56.98 34.94
CA LEU A 19 16.50 57.63 33.97
C LEU A 19 17.81 56.85 33.76
N THR A 20 18.41 56.36 34.85
CA THR A 20 19.62 55.52 34.78
C THR A 20 19.36 54.16 34.13
N LEU A 21 18.16 53.59 34.30
CA LEU A 21 17.74 52.36 33.61
C LEU A 21 17.59 52.59 32.10
N ILE A 22 16.98 53.72 31.72
CA ILE A 22 16.79 54.11 30.31
C ILE A 22 18.14 54.33 29.63
N ASP A 23 19.08 55.03 30.27
CA ASP A 23 20.42 55.25 29.70
C ASP A 23 21.23 53.95 29.56
N LYS A 24 21.09 53.02 30.51
CA LYS A 24 21.68 51.67 30.39
C LYS A 24 21.07 50.86 29.24
N ALA A 25 19.75 50.93 29.07
CA ALA A 25 19.07 50.26 27.98
C ALA A 25 19.47 50.83 26.62
N VAL A 26 19.58 52.16 26.49
CA VAL A 26 20.00 52.84 25.26
C VAL A 26 21.45 52.51 24.90
N SER A 27 22.36 52.51 25.87
CA SER A 27 23.78 52.16 25.63
C SER A 27 23.96 50.69 25.24
N SER A 28 23.18 49.79 25.84
CA SER A 28 23.17 48.36 25.46
C SER A 28 22.50 48.10 24.11
N PHE A 29 21.53 48.91 23.70
CA PHE A 29 20.94 48.82 22.37
C PHE A 29 21.90 49.31 21.28
N GLN A 30 22.67 50.37 21.57
CA GLN A 30 23.65 50.93 20.64
C GLN A 30 24.89 50.04 20.43
N SER A 31 25.19 49.11 21.35
CA SER A 31 26.28 48.14 21.17
C SER A 31 25.93 47.01 20.19
N ILE A 32 24.66 46.87 19.80
CA ILE A 32 24.22 45.86 18.83
C ILE A 32 24.56 46.33 17.40
N PRO A 33 25.27 45.52 16.58
CA PRO A 33 25.56 45.86 15.19
C PRO A 33 24.27 46.12 14.39
N GLY A 34 24.18 47.27 13.71
CA GLY A 34 22.98 47.66 12.94
C GLY A 34 21.97 48.53 13.69
N SER A 35 22.12 48.71 15.01
CA SER A 35 21.23 49.55 15.83
C SER A 35 21.15 51.01 15.36
N ALA A 36 22.25 51.57 14.83
CA ALA A 36 22.29 52.94 14.32
C ALA A 36 21.33 53.19 13.14
N ILE A 37 21.07 52.17 12.32
CA ILE A 37 20.11 52.26 11.20
C ILE A 37 18.68 52.32 11.73
N ILE A 38 18.37 51.49 12.73
CA ILE A 38 17.05 51.43 13.38
C ILE A 38 16.76 52.75 14.12
N VAL A 39 17.73 53.29 14.86
CA VAL A 39 17.58 54.58 15.56
C VAL A 39 17.34 55.72 14.56
N ARG A 40 18.04 55.72 13.43
CA ARG A 40 17.86 56.74 12.37
C ARG A 40 16.49 56.62 11.70
N TYR A 41 16.02 55.40 11.45
CA TYR A 41 14.69 55.12 10.92
C TYR A 41 13.59 55.60 11.88
N ILE A 42 13.67 55.25 13.16
CA ILE A 42 12.71 55.68 14.18
C ILE A 42 12.68 57.21 14.30
N ARG A 43 13.84 57.85 14.32
CA ARG A 43 13.93 59.33 14.39
C ARG A 43 13.31 60.00 13.16
N SER A 44 13.55 59.47 11.96
CA SER A 44 12.98 60.00 10.72
C SER A 44 11.46 59.77 10.63
N SER A 45 10.98 58.60 11.07
CA SER A 45 9.56 58.24 11.03
C SER A 45 8.72 59.03 12.06
N TYR A 46 9.29 59.32 13.23
CA TYR A 46 8.60 60.05 14.31
C TYR A 46 8.41 61.54 14.00
N GLN A 47 9.26 62.13 13.17
CA GLN A 47 9.18 63.56 12.83
C GLN A 47 8.01 63.90 11.91
N ASP A 48 7.62 62.98 11.01
CA ASP A 48 6.62 63.26 9.98
C ASP A 48 5.23 62.68 10.28
N ASP A 49 5.13 61.54 10.99
CA ASP A 49 3.86 60.95 11.39
C ASP A 49 3.98 60.07 12.66
N PRO A 50 3.61 60.58 13.84
CA PRO A 50 3.70 59.82 15.08
C PRO A 50 2.72 58.65 15.15
N ILE A 51 1.58 58.70 14.44
CA ILE A 51 0.57 57.62 14.43
C ILE A 51 1.12 56.41 13.68
N ARG A 52 1.79 56.65 12.54
CA ARG A 52 2.45 55.59 11.77
C ARG A 52 3.50 54.84 12.60
N SER A 53 4.32 55.57 13.35
CA SER A 53 5.36 54.98 14.20
C SER A 53 4.79 54.09 15.31
N VAL A 54 3.62 54.46 15.86
CA VAL A 54 2.88 53.64 16.84
C VAL A 54 2.31 52.37 16.19
N ILE A 55 1.78 52.48 14.97
CA ILE A 55 1.26 51.32 14.22
C ILE A 55 2.39 50.36 13.84
N GLU A 56 3.54 50.86 13.38
CA GLU A 56 4.69 50.03 13.03
C GLU A 56 5.28 49.33 14.27
N LEU A 57 5.34 50.01 15.42
CA LEU A 57 5.74 49.38 16.68
C LEU A 57 4.74 48.30 17.12
N PHE A 58 3.44 48.57 16.99
CA PHE A 58 2.40 47.57 17.27
C PHE A 58 2.51 46.36 16.34
N LEU A 59 2.74 46.57 15.04
CA LEU A 59 2.94 45.50 14.06
C LEU A 59 4.21 44.69 14.33
N LEU A 60 5.30 45.33 14.76
CA LEU A 60 6.54 44.66 15.17
C LEU A 60 6.31 43.79 16.41
N ILE A 61 5.67 44.33 17.44
CA ILE A 61 5.32 43.58 18.66
C ILE A 61 4.37 42.42 18.31
N PHE A 62 3.40 42.65 17.43
CA PHE A 62 2.49 41.63 16.93
C PHE A 62 3.22 40.53 16.15
N ALA A 63 4.15 40.89 15.26
CA ALA A 63 4.94 39.94 14.48
C ALA A 63 5.87 39.09 15.38
N ILE A 64 6.54 39.71 16.35
CA ILE A 64 7.35 39.00 17.35
C ILE A 64 6.47 38.05 18.16
N ARG A 65 5.31 38.52 18.64
CA ARG A 65 4.36 37.68 19.37
C ARG A 65 3.83 36.54 18.51
N TYR A 66 3.55 36.78 17.24
CA TYR A 66 3.04 35.78 16.30
C TYR A 66 4.08 34.71 15.98
N LEU A 67 5.35 35.10 15.76
CA LEU A 67 6.45 34.18 15.47
C LEU A 67 6.89 33.38 16.70
N LEU A 68 6.78 33.95 17.91
CA LEU A 68 7.12 33.27 19.16
C LEU A 68 5.93 32.55 19.79
N ALA A 69 4.71 32.81 19.35
CA ALA A 69 3.55 32.08 19.81
C ALA A 69 3.61 30.63 19.30
N PRO A 70 3.36 29.63 20.16
CA PRO A 70 3.27 28.25 19.72
C PRO A 70 2.16 28.10 18.67
N SER A 71 2.43 27.41 17.57
CA SER A 71 1.48 27.26 16.45
C SER A 71 0.20 26.49 16.80
N TYR A 72 0.11 25.97 18.03
CA TYR A 72 -1.05 25.30 18.60
C TYR A 72 -1.24 25.72 20.06
N SER A 73 -2.51 25.78 20.50
CA SER A 73 -2.87 26.04 21.90
C SER A 73 -2.37 24.91 22.80
N THR A 74 -1.28 25.14 23.54
CA THR A 74 -0.83 24.29 24.65
C THR A 74 -1.64 24.50 25.94
N ASN A 75 -2.50 25.53 25.99
CA ASN A 75 -3.29 25.91 27.17
C ASN A 75 -4.52 25.02 27.45
N LYS A 76 -4.58 23.81 26.90
CA LYS A 76 -5.37 22.72 27.49
C LYS A 76 -4.44 21.74 28.19
N ALA A 77 -3.59 22.26 29.07
CA ALA A 77 -3.00 21.46 30.11
C ALA A 77 -4.09 21.11 31.12
N LYS A 78 -4.77 19.97 30.92
CA LYS A 78 -5.19 19.16 32.07
C LYS A 78 -3.95 18.41 32.58
N ASN A 79 -2.86 19.13 32.84
CA ASN A 79 -1.67 18.52 33.43
C ASN A 79 -1.92 18.53 34.93
N VAL A 80 -2.51 17.45 35.41
CA VAL A 80 -2.41 17.09 36.82
C VAL A 80 -0.92 16.84 37.06
N HIS A 81 -0.30 17.64 37.92
CA HIS A 81 1.07 17.36 38.37
C HIS A 81 0.98 16.16 39.30
N LEU A 82 1.37 14.99 38.79
CA LEU A 82 1.45 13.76 39.56
C LEU A 82 2.75 13.78 40.37
N THR A 83 2.72 13.30 41.61
CA THR A 83 3.93 13.01 42.39
C THR A 83 4.67 11.81 41.79
N GLU A 84 5.95 11.60 42.13
CA GLU A 84 6.68 10.41 41.69
C GLU A 84 5.99 9.12 42.17
N GLU A 85 5.44 9.13 43.39
CA GLU A 85 4.65 8.02 43.94
C GLU A 85 3.36 7.75 43.12
N GLU A 86 2.63 8.79 42.71
CA GLU A 86 1.43 8.65 41.87
C GLU A 86 1.78 8.15 40.46
N ILE A 87 2.95 8.53 39.93
CA ILE A 87 3.45 8.01 38.65
C ILE A 87 3.78 6.52 38.79
N ASP A 88 4.49 6.14 39.85
CA ASP A 88 4.87 4.75 40.10
C ASP A 88 3.62 3.88 40.32
N GLU A 89 2.62 4.34 41.08
CA GLU A 89 1.33 3.65 41.27
C GLU A 89 0.59 3.49 39.92
N LEU A 90 0.53 4.53 39.10
CA LEU A 90 -0.09 4.45 37.77
C LEU A 90 0.67 3.51 36.81
N VAL A 91 1.99 3.42 36.93
CA VAL A 91 2.80 2.50 36.12
C VAL A 91 2.63 1.06 36.60
N GLU A 92 2.56 0.83 37.91
CA GLU A 92 2.27 -0.49 38.51
C GLU A 92 0.85 -0.97 38.16
N ASP A 93 -0.14 -0.08 38.18
CA ASP A 93 -1.52 -0.37 37.81
C ASP A 93 -1.73 -0.47 36.28
N TRP A 94 -0.81 0.06 35.49
CA TRP A 94 -0.94 0.04 34.03
C TRP A 94 -0.66 -1.35 33.47
N THR A 95 -1.73 -2.00 33.03
CA THR A 95 -1.62 -3.21 32.21
C THR A 95 -1.60 -2.81 30.73
N PRO A 96 -0.49 -3.04 29.98
CA PRO A 96 -0.47 -2.78 28.55
C PRO A 96 -1.55 -3.58 27.84
N GLU A 97 -2.26 -2.92 26.92
CA GLU A 97 -3.13 -3.66 26.00
C GLU A 97 -2.29 -4.68 25.22
N PRO A 98 -2.77 -5.92 25.06
CA PRO A 98 -2.09 -6.92 24.24
C PRO A 98 -1.82 -6.40 22.82
N LEU A 99 -0.60 -6.62 22.31
CA LEU A 99 -0.22 -6.22 20.96
C LEU A 99 -1.08 -6.87 19.86
N ALA A 100 -1.70 -8.02 20.18
CA ALA A 100 -2.60 -8.75 19.30
C ALA A 100 -3.87 -9.13 20.08
N ALA A 101 -5.00 -9.18 19.35
CA ALA A 101 -6.24 -9.70 19.91
C ALA A 101 -6.10 -11.18 20.32
N ALA A 102 -6.92 -11.62 21.26
CA ALA A 102 -6.99 -13.03 21.61
C ALA A 102 -7.42 -13.88 20.41
N GLU A 103 -6.77 -15.02 20.24
CA GLU A 103 -7.09 -15.97 19.18
C GLU A 103 -8.49 -16.56 19.37
N THR A 104 -9.27 -16.62 18.30
CA THR A 104 -10.57 -17.29 18.28
C THR A 104 -10.40 -18.81 18.22
N ASP A 105 -11.39 -19.58 18.71
CA ASP A 105 -11.35 -21.06 18.61
C ASP A 105 -11.16 -21.57 17.17
N PHE A 106 -11.71 -20.82 16.20
CA PHE A 106 -11.54 -21.10 14.78
C PHE A 106 -10.10 -20.90 14.32
N GLU A 107 -9.47 -19.77 14.67
CA GLU A 107 -8.07 -19.48 14.34
C GLU A 107 -7.13 -20.49 15.00
N LYS A 108 -7.40 -20.85 16.26
CA LYS A 108 -6.63 -21.86 16.98
C LYS A 108 -6.68 -23.21 16.27
N THR A 109 -7.88 -23.65 15.90
CA THR A 109 -8.06 -24.92 15.14
C THR A 109 -7.38 -24.87 13.77
N GLU A 110 -7.48 -23.74 13.06
CA GLU A 110 -6.79 -23.53 11.77
C GLU A 110 -5.27 -23.60 11.94
N ASN A 111 -4.74 -22.98 12.99
CA ASN A 111 -3.30 -22.93 13.28
C ASN A 111 -2.75 -24.29 13.68
N GLU A 112 -3.47 -25.06 14.49
CA GLU A 112 -3.10 -26.42 14.89
C GLU A 112 -3.06 -27.38 13.69
N LYS A 113 -3.98 -27.21 12.72
CA LYS A 113 -4.06 -28.04 11.50
C LYS A 113 -3.20 -27.55 10.34
N ARG A 114 -2.49 -26.42 10.49
CA ARG A 114 -1.80 -25.76 9.39
C ARG A 114 -0.75 -26.69 8.76
N PRO A 115 -0.85 -27.01 7.46
CA PRO A 115 0.13 -27.86 6.80
C PRO A 115 1.48 -27.11 6.69
N VAL A 116 2.57 -27.81 7.04
CA VAL A 116 3.93 -27.29 6.89
C VAL A 116 4.60 -27.99 5.72
N ILE A 117 5.05 -27.22 4.73
CA ILE A 117 5.82 -27.73 3.58
C ILE A 117 7.27 -27.95 4.02
N VAL A 118 7.82 -29.12 3.68
CA VAL A 118 9.22 -29.48 3.93
C VAL A 118 9.95 -29.58 2.61
N GLY A 119 10.96 -28.73 2.42
CA GLY A 119 11.73 -28.62 1.19
C GLY A 119 11.18 -27.55 0.23
N PRO A 120 11.47 -27.64 -1.09
CA PRO A 120 11.04 -26.64 -2.06
C PRO A 120 9.51 -26.56 -2.18
N SER A 121 8.99 -25.35 -2.37
CA SER A 121 7.56 -25.11 -2.69
C SER A 121 7.29 -25.43 -4.15
N ALA A 122 7.29 -26.72 -4.47
CA ALA A 122 7.11 -27.26 -5.81
C ALA A 122 5.64 -27.65 -6.08
N PRO A 123 5.23 -27.76 -7.36
CA PRO A 123 3.88 -28.21 -7.74
C PRO A 123 3.45 -29.54 -7.08
N LYS A 124 4.41 -30.42 -6.82
CA LYS A 124 4.25 -31.55 -5.88
C LYS A 124 5.08 -31.25 -4.64
N SER A 125 4.41 -30.91 -3.54
CA SER A 125 5.06 -30.49 -2.28
C SER A 125 4.98 -31.60 -1.25
N LYS A 126 6.07 -31.81 -0.50
CA LYS A 126 6.11 -32.72 0.65
C LYS A 126 5.70 -31.96 1.92
N LEU A 127 4.82 -32.57 2.72
CA LEU A 127 4.37 -32.03 3.99
C LEU A 127 5.17 -32.63 5.15
N SER A 128 5.15 -31.97 6.32
CA SER A 128 5.82 -32.42 7.55
C SER A 128 5.35 -33.79 8.03
N ASN A 129 4.11 -34.18 7.73
CA ASN A 129 3.57 -35.51 8.00
C ASN A 129 4.04 -36.60 7.01
N GLY A 130 4.97 -36.29 6.11
CA GLY A 130 5.56 -37.21 5.14
C GLY A 130 4.76 -37.39 3.84
N ARG A 131 3.53 -36.88 3.75
CA ARG A 131 2.70 -36.99 2.54
C ARG A 131 3.17 -36.03 1.46
N THR A 132 3.12 -36.47 0.20
CA THR A 132 3.31 -35.60 -0.97
C THR A 132 1.96 -35.24 -1.55
N VAL A 133 1.71 -33.95 -1.78
CA VAL A 133 0.44 -33.41 -2.25
C VAL A 133 0.62 -32.56 -3.50
N THR A 134 -0.43 -32.42 -4.29
CA THR A 134 -0.48 -31.45 -5.40
C THR A 134 -0.73 -30.07 -4.82
N ASN A 135 0.22 -29.15 -4.99
CA ASN A 135 0.18 -27.82 -4.39
C ASN A 135 -0.41 -26.81 -5.38
N LEU A 136 -1.63 -26.38 -5.09
CA LEU A 136 -2.37 -25.30 -5.78
C LEU A 136 -2.64 -24.15 -4.80
N ALA A 137 -1.80 -23.97 -3.77
CA ALA A 137 -1.93 -22.95 -2.74
C ALA A 137 -0.74 -21.96 -2.74
N ASN A 138 0.02 -21.88 -3.83
CA ASN A 138 1.15 -20.97 -3.98
C ASN A 138 1.02 -20.12 -5.26
N TYR A 139 1.65 -18.96 -5.28
CA TYR A 139 1.66 -18.06 -6.46
C TYR A 139 2.83 -18.33 -7.43
N ASN A 140 3.50 -19.49 -7.30
CA ASN A 140 4.63 -19.86 -8.15
C ASN A 140 4.12 -20.44 -9.47
N HIS A 141 3.38 -19.63 -10.23
CA HIS A 141 2.64 -20.05 -11.42
C HIS A 141 3.54 -20.64 -12.51
N TYR A 142 4.77 -20.14 -12.64
CA TYR A 142 5.73 -20.61 -13.64
C TYR A 142 6.73 -21.64 -13.12
N GLY A 143 6.72 -21.93 -11.82
CA GLY A 143 7.72 -22.80 -11.21
C GLY A 143 9.11 -22.17 -11.03
N PHE A 144 9.26 -20.87 -11.33
CA PHE A 144 10.54 -20.15 -11.27
C PHE A 144 11.23 -20.21 -9.91
N ALA A 145 10.46 -20.25 -8.80
CA ALA A 145 11.07 -20.37 -7.47
C ALA A 145 11.89 -21.67 -7.26
N ASN A 146 11.70 -22.68 -8.12
CA ASN A 146 12.45 -23.94 -8.10
C ASN A 146 13.31 -24.13 -9.37
N ASN A 147 13.52 -23.08 -10.16
CA ASN A 147 14.32 -23.15 -11.38
C ASN A 147 15.81 -23.24 -11.01
N PRO A 148 16.53 -24.31 -11.44
CA PRO A 148 17.94 -24.50 -11.08
C PRO A 148 18.87 -23.45 -11.68
N GLU A 149 18.53 -22.89 -12.86
CA GLU A 149 19.31 -21.82 -13.48
C GLU A 149 19.21 -20.52 -12.68
N LEU A 150 18.00 -20.13 -12.29
CA LEU A 150 17.79 -18.95 -11.42
C LEU A 150 18.47 -19.14 -10.06
N ALA A 151 18.37 -20.32 -9.47
CA ALA A 151 19.05 -20.65 -8.22
C ALA A 151 20.59 -20.52 -8.37
N GLN A 152 21.16 -21.01 -9.46
CA GLN A 152 22.60 -20.91 -9.72
C GLN A 152 23.04 -19.44 -9.92
N LYS A 153 22.26 -18.64 -10.64
CA LYS A 153 22.49 -17.19 -10.79
C LYS A 153 22.45 -16.49 -9.43
N ALA A 154 21.44 -16.77 -8.60
CA ALA A 154 21.33 -16.22 -7.25
C ALA A 154 22.53 -16.61 -6.37
N ILE A 155 23.00 -17.86 -6.41
CA ILE A 155 24.20 -18.30 -5.69
C ILE A 155 25.44 -17.51 -6.13
N ASN A 156 25.60 -17.28 -7.43
CA ASN A 156 26.73 -16.51 -7.95
C ASN A 156 26.66 -15.05 -7.48
N VAL A 157 25.47 -14.45 -7.49
CA VAL A 157 25.25 -13.09 -6.96
C VAL A 157 25.60 -13.02 -5.47
N VAL A 158 25.17 -13.99 -4.67
CA VAL A 158 25.51 -14.04 -3.24
C VAL A 158 27.02 -14.13 -3.02
N ARG A 159 27.75 -14.88 -3.86
CA ARG A 159 29.22 -14.96 -3.79
C ARG A 159 29.91 -13.64 -4.12
N THR A 160 29.31 -12.82 -4.99
CA THR A 160 29.88 -11.53 -5.41
C THR A 160 29.47 -10.38 -4.48
N TYR A 161 28.20 -10.30 -4.10
CA TYR A 161 27.61 -9.15 -3.41
C TYR A 161 27.28 -9.41 -1.93
N GLY A 162 27.37 -10.66 -1.47
CA GLY A 162 26.93 -11.07 -0.14
C GLY A 162 25.42 -11.27 -0.03
N VAL A 163 24.94 -11.47 1.21
CA VAL A 163 23.53 -11.81 1.49
C VAL A 163 22.57 -10.61 1.42
N GLY A 164 23.09 -9.40 1.57
CA GLY A 164 22.28 -8.18 1.51
C GLY A 164 23.08 -6.92 1.83
N PRO A 165 22.56 -5.74 1.46
CA PRO A 165 23.30 -4.48 1.54
C PRO A 165 23.33 -3.84 2.94
N CYS A 166 22.49 -4.27 3.88
CA CYS A 166 22.42 -3.76 5.27
C CYS A 166 22.30 -2.22 5.40
N SER A 167 21.84 -1.53 4.36
CA SER A 167 21.72 -0.08 4.29
C SER A 167 20.54 0.31 3.39
N PRO A 168 19.84 1.43 3.66
CA PRO A 168 18.82 1.93 2.74
C PRO A 168 19.41 2.34 1.39
N PRO A 169 18.62 2.30 0.30
CA PRO A 169 19.05 2.72 -1.03
C PRO A 169 19.66 4.13 -1.08
N GLY A 170 19.13 5.08 -0.31
CA GLY A 170 19.60 6.48 -0.29
C GLY A 170 20.96 6.72 0.39
N PHE A 171 21.54 5.68 1.01
CA PHE A 171 22.88 5.73 1.61
C PHE A 171 23.85 4.85 0.80
N TYR A 172 24.24 3.70 1.35
CA TYR A 172 25.18 2.76 0.74
C TYR A 172 24.49 1.46 0.30
N GLY A 173 23.15 1.46 0.24
CA GLY A 173 22.37 0.27 -0.06
C GLY A 173 22.17 -0.03 -1.55
N THR A 174 22.41 0.95 -2.43
CA THR A 174 22.20 0.79 -3.87
C THR A 174 23.41 0.13 -4.52
N GLN A 175 23.16 -0.98 -5.21
CA GLN A 175 24.16 -1.75 -5.98
C GLN A 175 23.78 -1.70 -7.46
N ASP A 176 24.74 -1.98 -8.35
CA ASP A 176 24.56 -2.03 -9.80
C ASP A 176 23.41 -2.95 -10.25
N VAL A 177 23.24 -4.09 -9.58
CA VAL A 177 22.12 -5.03 -9.81
C VAL A 177 20.74 -4.42 -9.55
N HIS A 178 20.64 -3.43 -8.64
CA HIS A 178 19.39 -2.71 -8.40
C HIS A 178 19.05 -1.81 -9.59
N MET A 179 20.03 -1.06 -10.08
CA MET A 179 19.86 -0.17 -11.24
C MET A 179 19.55 -0.96 -12.50
N LYS A 180 20.20 -2.12 -12.69
CA LYS A 180 19.89 -3.03 -13.79
C LYS A 180 18.45 -3.55 -13.69
N SER A 181 18.04 -4.03 -12.52
CA SER A 181 16.67 -4.53 -12.30
C SER A 181 15.61 -3.45 -12.55
N GLU A 182 15.84 -2.21 -12.10
CA GLU A 182 15.01 -1.05 -12.42
C GLU A 182 14.92 -0.82 -13.94
N ALA A 183 16.04 -0.82 -14.65
CA ALA A 183 16.07 -0.61 -16.10
C ALA A 183 15.35 -1.74 -16.87
N ASP A 184 15.56 -3.00 -16.49
CA ASP A 184 14.94 -4.16 -17.14
C ASP A 184 13.42 -4.17 -16.96
N ILE A 185 12.93 -3.83 -15.75
CA ILE A 185 11.49 -3.72 -15.48
C ILE A 185 10.88 -2.55 -16.27
N ALA A 186 11.53 -1.39 -16.28
CA ALA A 186 11.06 -0.22 -17.05
C ALA A 186 10.97 -0.53 -18.55
N ALA A 187 12.01 -1.17 -19.10
CA ALA A 187 12.06 -1.58 -20.50
C ALA A 187 10.99 -2.63 -20.83
N HIS A 188 10.74 -3.57 -19.93
CA HIS A 188 9.71 -4.59 -20.12
C HIS A 188 8.30 -3.99 -20.13
N LEU A 189 7.99 -3.10 -19.17
CA LEU A 189 6.71 -2.40 -19.11
C LEU A 189 6.51 -1.42 -20.27
N GLY A 190 7.59 -0.84 -20.79
CA GLY A 190 7.53 0.24 -21.78
C GLY A 190 7.34 1.62 -21.14
N THR A 191 7.88 1.81 -19.93
CA THR A 191 7.85 3.08 -19.19
C THR A 191 9.23 3.74 -19.17
N GLN A 192 9.28 5.06 -18.96
CA GLN A 192 10.54 5.80 -18.92
C GLN A 192 11.51 5.35 -17.80
N ALA A 193 10.99 5.09 -16.60
CA ALA A 193 11.79 4.73 -15.44
C ALA A 193 11.03 3.83 -14.47
N CYS A 194 11.78 3.17 -13.59
CA CYS A 194 11.26 2.32 -12.52
C CYS A 194 12.11 2.51 -11.26
N ILE A 195 11.48 2.39 -10.10
CA ILE A 195 12.14 2.35 -8.79
C ILE A 195 11.74 1.05 -8.08
N ILE A 196 12.69 0.33 -7.47
CA ILE A 196 12.42 -0.89 -6.71
C ILE A 196 12.43 -0.68 -5.19
N TYR A 197 11.64 -1.48 -4.50
CA TYR A 197 11.46 -1.49 -3.04
C TYR A 197 11.75 -2.90 -2.49
N ALA A 198 12.22 -2.96 -1.24
CA ALA A 198 12.58 -4.24 -0.61
C ALA A 198 11.38 -5.12 -0.24
N GLN A 199 10.17 -4.57 -0.12
CA GLN A 199 8.96 -5.28 0.33
C GLN A 199 7.74 -4.90 -0.52
N SER A 200 7.01 -5.87 -1.07
CA SER A 200 5.86 -5.63 -1.96
C SER A 200 4.74 -4.85 -1.25
N PHE A 201 4.33 -5.30 -0.06
CA PHE A 201 3.28 -4.65 0.73
C PHE A 201 3.59 -3.18 1.06
N SER A 202 4.84 -2.91 1.44
CA SER A 202 5.30 -1.57 1.82
C SER A 202 5.48 -0.63 0.63
N THR A 203 5.50 -1.16 -0.60
CA THR A 203 5.69 -0.39 -1.84
C THR A 203 4.51 0.55 -2.03
N ILE A 204 3.32 0.03 -2.36
CA ILE A 204 2.14 0.88 -2.64
C ILE A 204 1.72 1.72 -1.43
N SER A 205 1.85 1.16 -0.23
CA SER A 205 1.52 1.88 1.00
C SER A 205 2.46 3.05 1.29
N SER A 206 3.65 3.09 0.67
CA SER A 206 4.58 4.23 0.70
C SER A 206 4.48 5.13 -0.52
N VAL A 207 4.17 4.60 -1.70
CA VAL A 207 3.99 5.41 -2.93
C VAL A 207 2.82 6.38 -2.75
N ILE A 208 1.68 5.91 -2.24
CA ILE A 208 0.48 6.75 -2.07
C ILE A 208 0.78 8.01 -1.23
N PRO A 209 1.34 7.93 0.00
CA PRO A 209 1.66 9.12 0.79
C PRO A 209 2.84 9.96 0.27
N ALA A 210 3.69 9.43 -0.62
CA ALA A 210 4.74 10.21 -1.29
C ALA A 210 4.13 11.30 -2.20
N PHE A 211 2.99 11.00 -2.83
CA PHE A 211 2.31 11.90 -3.78
C PHE A 211 1.03 12.53 -3.24
N SER A 212 0.24 11.83 -2.43
CA SER A 212 -1.03 12.30 -1.89
C SER A 212 -0.92 12.54 -0.38
N LYS A 213 -1.25 13.76 0.05
CA LYS A 213 -1.14 14.20 1.44
C LYS A 213 -2.48 14.79 1.91
N ARG A 214 -2.52 15.22 3.17
CA ARG A 214 -3.64 16.00 3.71
C ARG A 214 -3.96 17.19 2.78
N GLY A 215 -5.22 17.28 2.35
CA GLY A 215 -5.70 18.31 1.41
C GLY A 215 -5.92 17.81 -0.01
N ASP A 216 -5.33 16.68 -0.38
CA ASP A 216 -5.58 16.03 -1.68
C ASP A 216 -6.80 15.11 -1.63
N ILE A 217 -7.23 14.65 -2.81
CA ILE A 217 -8.40 13.79 -2.97
C ILE A 217 -7.99 12.47 -3.63
N ILE A 218 -8.43 11.37 -3.04
CA ILE A 218 -8.29 10.03 -3.61
C ILE A 218 -9.68 9.48 -3.90
N VAL A 219 -9.88 9.00 -5.13
CA VAL A 219 -11.03 8.21 -5.55
C VAL A 219 -10.56 6.77 -5.70
N ALA A 220 -11.04 5.84 -4.87
CA ALA A 220 -10.55 4.47 -4.83
C ALA A 220 -11.67 3.45 -5.05
N ASP A 221 -11.33 2.36 -5.74
CA ASP A 221 -12.24 1.22 -5.88
C ASP A 221 -12.48 0.57 -4.51
N LYS A 222 -13.71 0.17 -4.21
CA LYS A 222 -14.03 -0.46 -2.92
C LYS A 222 -13.36 -1.81 -2.70
N ALA A 223 -13.00 -2.57 -3.73
CA ALA A 223 -12.41 -3.90 -3.60
C ALA A 223 -10.89 -3.91 -3.46
N VAL A 224 -10.23 -2.73 -3.52
CA VAL A 224 -8.77 -2.65 -3.47
C VAL A 224 -8.16 -3.40 -2.28
N ASN A 225 -7.01 -4.01 -2.54
CA ASN A 225 -6.26 -4.83 -1.61
C ASN A 225 -5.85 -4.09 -0.33
N PHE A 226 -5.44 -4.88 0.65
CA PHE A 226 -5.13 -4.39 1.99
C PHE A 226 -3.98 -3.38 2.00
N ALA A 227 -2.97 -3.54 1.13
CA ALA A 227 -1.82 -2.64 1.05
C ALA A 227 -2.23 -1.25 0.56
N ILE A 228 -3.09 -1.18 -0.47
CA ILE A 228 -3.68 0.08 -0.96
C ILE A 228 -4.44 0.78 0.16
N ARG A 229 -5.31 0.05 0.87
CA ARG A 229 -6.11 0.63 1.97
C ARG A 229 -5.23 1.22 3.07
N LYS A 230 -4.10 0.59 3.39
CA LYS A 230 -3.12 1.14 4.33
C LYS A 230 -2.40 2.37 3.79
N GLY A 231 -2.01 2.40 2.52
CA GLY A 231 -1.46 3.61 1.89
C GLY A 231 -2.44 4.78 1.90
N ILE A 232 -3.71 4.51 1.58
CA ILE A 232 -4.80 5.49 1.66
C ILE A 232 -4.94 6.04 3.07
N GLN A 233 -4.93 5.16 4.09
CA GLN A 233 -5.00 5.55 5.50
C GLN A 233 -3.81 6.44 5.91
N ILE A 234 -2.59 6.07 5.51
CA ILE A 234 -1.36 6.82 5.81
C ILE A 234 -1.34 8.20 5.13
N SER A 235 -1.91 8.31 3.93
CA SER A 235 -1.95 9.57 3.16
C SER A 235 -2.68 10.71 3.85
N ARG A 236 -3.66 10.39 4.72
CA ARG A 236 -4.57 11.36 5.37
C ARG A 236 -5.31 12.26 4.37
N SER A 237 -5.47 11.79 3.13
CA SER A 237 -6.18 12.48 2.05
C SER A 237 -7.70 12.42 2.27
N THR A 238 -8.44 13.23 1.53
CA THR A 238 -9.90 13.10 1.46
C THR A 238 -10.27 11.94 0.55
N ILE A 239 -10.94 10.92 1.09
CA ILE A 239 -11.24 9.70 0.33
C ILE A 239 -12.68 9.75 -0.20
N ARG A 240 -12.84 9.26 -1.42
CA ARG A 240 -14.12 8.97 -2.08
C ARG A 240 -14.03 7.54 -2.61
N TRP A 241 -15.05 6.76 -2.36
CA TRP A 241 -15.13 5.38 -2.85
C TRP A 241 -16.13 5.32 -3.99
N TYR A 242 -15.85 4.49 -4.99
CA TYR A 242 -16.81 4.08 -6.01
C TYR A 242 -17.07 2.57 -5.91
N GLU A 243 -18.23 2.13 -6.37
CA GLU A 243 -18.55 0.69 -6.37
C GLU A 243 -17.56 -0.10 -7.22
N HIS A 244 -17.25 -1.33 -6.78
CA HIS A 244 -16.20 -2.13 -7.37
C HIS A 244 -16.43 -2.37 -8.87
N ASN A 245 -15.42 -2.01 -9.68
CA ASN A 245 -15.40 -2.14 -11.13
C ASN A 245 -16.59 -1.46 -11.86
N ASP A 246 -17.29 -0.52 -11.19
CA ASP A 246 -18.42 0.23 -11.75
C ASP A 246 -17.94 1.59 -12.30
N MET A 247 -17.78 1.66 -13.63
CA MET A 247 -17.28 2.86 -14.30
C MET A 247 -18.30 4.01 -14.33
N ASP A 248 -19.60 3.71 -14.26
CA ASP A 248 -20.65 4.72 -14.19
C ASP A 248 -20.67 5.38 -12.80
N ASP A 249 -20.52 4.58 -11.75
CA ASP A 249 -20.38 5.10 -10.39
C ASP A 249 -19.07 5.88 -10.21
N LEU A 250 -17.96 5.40 -10.79
CA LEU A 250 -16.70 6.14 -10.84
C LEU A 250 -16.91 7.51 -11.50
N GLU A 251 -17.51 7.56 -12.69
CA GLU A 251 -17.79 8.83 -13.39
C GLU A 251 -18.64 9.77 -12.53
N ARG A 252 -19.70 9.26 -11.89
CA ARG A 252 -20.55 10.02 -10.96
C ARG A 252 -19.74 10.62 -9.80
N VAL A 253 -18.82 9.85 -9.20
CA VAL A 253 -17.94 10.30 -8.11
C VAL A 253 -16.96 11.36 -8.60
N LEU A 254 -16.33 11.17 -9.77
CA LEU A 254 -15.39 12.13 -10.36
C LEU A 254 -16.08 13.47 -10.66
N GLN A 255 -17.26 13.46 -11.28
CA GLN A 255 -18.07 14.66 -11.54
C GLN A 255 -18.36 15.43 -10.25
N ARG A 256 -18.76 14.71 -9.20
CA ARG A 256 -19.04 15.31 -7.89
C ARG A 256 -17.80 15.97 -7.30
N VAL A 257 -16.65 15.31 -7.33
CA VAL A 257 -15.38 15.87 -6.84
C VAL A 257 -15.00 17.13 -7.62
N VAL A 258 -15.11 17.11 -8.95
CA VAL A 258 -14.81 18.27 -9.80
C VAL A 258 -15.74 19.45 -9.48
N LYS A 259 -17.04 19.19 -9.31
CA LYS A 259 -18.04 20.20 -8.94
C LYS A 259 -17.74 20.81 -7.57
N GLU A 260 -17.46 19.98 -6.56
CA GLU A 260 -17.09 20.41 -5.20
C GLU A 260 -15.79 21.23 -5.17
N GLY A 261 -14.87 20.98 -6.10
CA GLY A 261 -13.58 21.67 -6.22
C GLY A 261 -13.58 22.93 -7.10
N SER A 262 -14.65 23.21 -7.86
CA SER A 262 -14.69 24.26 -8.90
C SER A 262 -14.41 25.69 -8.41
N ARG A 263 -14.54 25.95 -7.11
CA ARG A 263 -14.30 27.27 -6.47
C ARG A 263 -13.17 27.24 -5.44
N LYS A 264 -12.35 26.19 -5.44
CA LYS A 264 -11.24 25.99 -4.50
C LYS A 264 -9.92 25.99 -5.26
N PRO A 265 -8.78 26.24 -4.58
CA PRO A 265 -7.47 26.02 -5.17
C PRO A 265 -7.37 24.61 -5.77
N LEU A 266 -6.63 24.48 -6.86
CA LEU A 266 -6.43 23.20 -7.52
C LEU A 266 -5.76 22.23 -6.55
N THR A 267 -6.45 21.15 -6.20
CA THR A 267 -5.93 20.06 -5.37
C THR A 267 -5.42 18.94 -6.25
N ARG A 268 -4.44 18.16 -5.77
CA ARG A 268 -4.04 16.93 -6.46
C ARG A 268 -5.13 15.90 -6.28
N ARG A 269 -5.40 15.14 -7.34
CA ARG A 269 -6.49 14.17 -7.39
C ARG A 269 -5.99 12.88 -8.03
N PHE A 270 -6.28 11.78 -7.36
CA PHE A 270 -5.82 10.46 -7.77
C PHE A 270 -7.01 9.50 -7.87
N ILE A 271 -6.97 8.63 -8.87
CA ILE A 271 -7.74 7.40 -8.94
C ILE A 271 -6.79 6.27 -8.53
N ILE A 272 -7.24 5.37 -7.65
CA ILE A 272 -6.46 4.20 -7.23
C ILE A 272 -7.28 2.94 -7.46
N THR A 273 -6.70 1.97 -8.17
CA THR A 273 -7.33 0.69 -8.49
C THR A 273 -6.29 -0.40 -8.71
N GLU A 274 -6.74 -1.65 -8.78
CA GLU A 274 -5.94 -2.79 -9.22
C GLU A 274 -6.18 -3.08 -10.71
N GLY A 275 -5.16 -3.61 -11.38
CA GLY A 275 -5.30 -4.20 -12.72
C GLY A 275 -6.08 -5.51 -12.63
N LEU A 276 -5.55 -6.47 -11.87
CA LEU A 276 -6.20 -7.73 -11.53
C LEU A 276 -6.43 -7.79 -10.02
N PHE A 277 -7.69 -7.79 -9.58
CA PHE A 277 -8.04 -7.62 -8.18
C PHE A 277 -7.69 -8.85 -7.34
N GLU A 278 -6.96 -8.67 -6.23
CA GLU A 278 -6.60 -9.76 -5.33
C GLU A 278 -7.81 -10.44 -4.68
N ASN A 279 -8.81 -9.63 -4.33
CA ASN A 279 -9.93 -10.02 -3.48
C ASN A 279 -11.14 -10.57 -4.26
N VAL A 280 -11.22 -10.27 -5.56
CA VAL A 280 -12.35 -10.63 -6.44
C VAL A 280 -11.87 -11.46 -7.63
N GLY A 281 -10.63 -11.26 -8.06
CA GLY A 281 -9.98 -12.03 -9.12
C GLY A 281 -10.34 -11.55 -10.53
N ASP A 282 -11.23 -10.57 -10.68
CA ASP A 282 -11.60 -9.95 -11.93
C ASP A 282 -10.58 -8.86 -12.35
N VAL A 283 -10.82 -8.25 -13.50
CA VAL A 283 -9.91 -7.28 -14.14
C VAL A 283 -10.64 -5.96 -14.30
N SER A 284 -9.93 -4.84 -14.09
CA SER A 284 -10.50 -3.51 -14.32
C SER A 284 -10.69 -3.19 -15.81
N ASP A 285 -11.62 -2.29 -16.13
CA ASP A 285 -11.74 -1.68 -17.46
C ASP A 285 -10.74 -0.51 -17.59
N LEU A 286 -9.49 -0.83 -17.96
CA LEU A 286 -8.43 0.16 -18.07
C LEU A 286 -8.69 1.21 -19.17
N PRO A 287 -9.15 0.87 -20.40
CA PRO A 287 -9.52 1.86 -21.39
C PRO A 287 -10.51 2.90 -20.87
N LYS A 288 -11.56 2.46 -20.16
CA LYS A 288 -12.55 3.39 -19.59
C LYS A 288 -11.98 4.21 -18.44
N LEU A 289 -11.13 3.63 -17.58
CA LEU A 289 -10.39 4.36 -16.56
C LEU A 289 -9.52 5.47 -17.16
N ILE A 290 -8.81 5.19 -18.26
CA ILE A 290 -8.00 6.16 -19.00
C ILE A 290 -8.87 7.30 -19.55
N GLU A 291 -9.98 6.97 -20.20
CA GLU A 291 -10.95 7.97 -20.70
C GLU A 291 -11.41 8.91 -19.57
N LEU A 292 -11.83 8.33 -18.44
CA LEU A 292 -12.37 9.09 -17.31
C LEU A 292 -11.28 9.93 -16.61
N LYS A 293 -10.07 9.40 -16.40
CA LYS A 293 -8.99 10.19 -15.79
C LYS A 293 -8.61 11.40 -16.65
N LEU A 294 -8.60 11.26 -17.98
CA LEU A 294 -8.29 12.35 -18.89
C LEU A 294 -9.42 13.39 -18.90
N LYS A 295 -10.67 12.94 -19.00
CA LYS A 295 -11.87 13.80 -19.00
C LYS A 295 -11.96 14.66 -17.73
N TYR A 296 -11.71 14.07 -16.57
CA TYR A 296 -11.86 14.76 -15.27
C TYR A 296 -10.53 15.27 -14.67
N LYS A 297 -9.40 15.04 -15.35
CA LYS A 297 -8.05 15.48 -14.98
C LYS A 297 -7.55 14.89 -13.65
N PHE A 298 -7.64 13.57 -13.52
CA PHE A 298 -7.10 12.80 -12.40
C PHE A 298 -5.82 12.07 -12.82
N ARG A 299 -4.95 11.79 -11.84
CA ARG A 299 -3.83 10.85 -12.01
C ARG A 299 -4.27 9.44 -11.64
N LEU A 300 -3.70 8.41 -12.24
CA LEU A 300 -4.00 7.01 -11.98
C LEU A 300 -2.80 6.33 -11.30
N ILE A 301 -3.05 5.75 -10.14
CA ILE A 301 -2.18 4.78 -9.49
C ILE A 301 -2.79 3.40 -9.72
N LEU A 302 -2.10 2.58 -10.51
CA LEU A 302 -2.54 1.24 -10.91
C LEU A 302 -1.66 0.19 -10.22
N ASP A 303 -2.26 -0.68 -9.42
CA ASP A 303 -1.56 -1.83 -8.84
C ASP A 303 -1.69 -3.05 -9.76
N GLU A 304 -0.56 -3.46 -10.33
CA GLU A 304 -0.39 -4.57 -11.25
C GLU A 304 0.27 -5.80 -10.58
N THR A 305 0.28 -5.88 -9.24
CA THR A 305 0.93 -6.97 -8.50
C THR A 305 0.53 -8.37 -8.96
N TRP A 306 -0.74 -8.56 -9.33
CA TRP A 306 -1.25 -9.86 -9.76
C TRP A 306 -1.39 -10.01 -11.28
N SER A 307 -1.27 -8.92 -12.04
CA SER A 307 -1.37 -8.91 -13.50
C SER A 307 -0.02 -8.84 -14.20
N TYR A 308 0.98 -8.15 -13.64
CA TYR A 308 2.33 -8.09 -14.19
C TYR A 308 2.99 -9.47 -14.15
N GLY A 309 3.58 -9.87 -15.27
CA GLY A 309 4.09 -11.20 -15.52
C GLY A 309 3.00 -12.23 -15.87
N ILE A 310 1.71 -11.90 -15.84
CA ILE A 310 0.58 -12.84 -16.05
C ILE A 310 -0.28 -12.47 -17.26
N LEU A 311 -0.77 -11.23 -17.28
CA LEU A 311 -1.65 -10.72 -18.34
C LEU A 311 -0.83 -10.10 -19.48
N GLY A 312 -1.41 -10.09 -20.69
CA GLY A 312 -0.74 -9.59 -21.89
C GLY A 312 0.18 -10.64 -22.54
N ARG A 313 0.38 -10.57 -23.86
CA ARG A 313 1.09 -11.61 -24.63
C ARG A 313 2.48 -11.90 -24.07
N ALA A 314 3.22 -10.85 -23.72
CA ALA A 314 4.56 -10.91 -23.13
C ALA A 314 4.56 -10.80 -21.59
N GLY A 315 3.39 -10.72 -20.94
CA GLY A 315 3.30 -10.64 -19.49
C GLY A 315 3.53 -9.23 -18.96
N ARG A 316 3.24 -8.17 -19.74
CA ARG A 316 3.45 -6.79 -19.29
C ARG A 316 2.33 -6.25 -18.40
N GLY A 317 1.29 -7.05 -18.14
CA GLY A 317 0.18 -6.65 -17.29
C GLY A 317 -1.08 -6.27 -18.06
N ILE A 318 -1.97 -5.53 -17.39
CA ILE A 318 -3.27 -5.15 -17.95
C ILE A 318 -3.13 -4.15 -19.10
N THR A 319 -2.10 -3.30 -19.06
CA THR A 319 -1.79 -2.33 -20.12
C THR A 319 -1.64 -3.03 -21.48
N GLU A 320 -0.78 -4.05 -21.58
CA GLU A 320 -0.65 -4.87 -22.78
C GLU A 320 -1.93 -5.70 -23.05
N HIS A 321 -2.56 -6.25 -22.02
CA HIS A 321 -3.75 -7.09 -22.19
C HIS A 321 -4.92 -6.37 -22.87
N GLN A 322 -5.10 -5.08 -22.57
CA GLN A 322 -6.19 -4.26 -23.09
C GLN A 322 -5.73 -3.23 -24.13
N ASN A 323 -4.49 -3.35 -24.63
CA ASN A 323 -3.88 -2.47 -25.63
C ASN A 323 -3.87 -0.98 -25.23
N VAL A 324 -3.60 -0.70 -23.95
CA VAL A 324 -3.43 0.64 -23.41
C VAL A 324 -1.95 0.96 -23.35
N ASP A 325 -1.57 2.14 -23.81
CA ASP A 325 -0.22 2.66 -23.68
C ASP A 325 0.15 2.79 -22.18
N PRO A 326 1.21 2.10 -21.70
CA PRO A 326 1.64 2.20 -20.30
C PRO A 326 1.92 3.64 -19.85
N GLU A 327 2.34 4.54 -20.75
CA GLU A 327 2.56 5.96 -20.42
C GLU A 327 1.26 6.72 -20.10
N SER A 328 0.10 6.17 -20.45
CA SER A 328 -1.21 6.72 -20.05
C SER A 328 -1.51 6.51 -18.57
N VAL A 329 -0.77 5.63 -17.88
CA VAL A 329 -0.88 5.37 -16.44
C VAL A 329 0.22 6.13 -15.71
N ASP A 330 -0.14 7.01 -14.76
CA ASP A 330 0.85 7.88 -14.12
C ASP A 330 1.83 7.10 -13.22
N MET A 331 1.33 6.10 -12.50
CA MET A 331 2.12 5.22 -11.63
C MET A 331 1.64 3.78 -11.75
N ILE A 332 2.51 2.90 -12.26
CA ILE A 332 2.30 1.45 -12.31
C ILE A 332 3.08 0.83 -11.16
N ILE A 333 2.38 0.21 -10.22
CA ILE A 333 2.97 -0.41 -9.03
C ILE A 333 2.84 -1.92 -9.16
N GLY A 334 3.83 -2.70 -8.71
CA GLY A 334 3.70 -4.15 -8.70
C GLY A 334 4.61 -4.85 -7.72
N GLY A 335 4.24 -6.07 -7.33
CA GLY A 335 5.05 -6.97 -6.53
C GLY A 335 5.98 -7.84 -7.37
N LEU A 336 7.21 -8.06 -6.87
CA LEU A 336 8.20 -8.97 -7.46
C LEU A 336 8.09 -10.41 -6.92
N ALA A 337 7.25 -10.62 -5.90
CA ALA A 337 7.17 -11.91 -5.19
C ALA A 337 6.29 -12.96 -5.86
N GLY A 338 5.35 -12.55 -6.72
CA GLY A 338 4.43 -13.45 -7.42
C GLY A 338 5.08 -14.08 -8.66
N ALA A 339 4.69 -13.60 -9.83
CA ALA A 339 5.14 -14.11 -11.13
C ALA A 339 6.66 -14.12 -11.31
N LEU A 340 7.39 -13.20 -10.66
CA LEU A 340 8.84 -13.06 -10.81
C LEU A 340 9.67 -13.91 -9.85
N ALA A 341 9.03 -14.62 -8.91
CA ALA A 341 9.66 -15.50 -7.92
C ALA A 341 10.82 -14.85 -7.13
N SER A 342 10.72 -13.55 -6.87
CA SER A 342 11.70 -12.78 -6.11
C SER A 342 11.10 -12.26 -4.79
N GLY A 343 11.54 -11.12 -4.30
CA GLY A 343 10.95 -10.36 -3.21
C GLY A 343 11.01 -8.87 -3.53
N GLY A 344 10.18 -8.08 -2.84
CA GLY A 344 10.09 -6.64 -3.08
C GLY A 344 8.99 -6.22 -4.03
N GLY A 345 9.00 -4.95 -4.40
CA GLY A 345 8.03 -4.36 -5.31
C GLY A 345 8.66 -3.27 -6.14
N PHE A 346 7.89 -2.68 -7.05
CA PHE A 346 8.36 -1.61 -7.91
C PHE A 346 7.28 -0.55 -8.12
N CYS A 347 7.71 0.63 -8.53
CA CYS A 347 6.85 1.68 -9.09
C CYS A 347 7.48 2.21 -10.37
N ALA A 348 6.76 2.12 -11.47
CA ALA A 348 7.18 2.53 -12.81
C ALA A 348 6.33 3.70 -13.31
N GLY A 349 6.94 4.56 -14.09
CA GLY A 349 6.32 5.79 -14.62
C GLY A 349 7.37 6.69 -15.26
N THR A 350 7.17 8.00 -15.14
CA THR A 350 8.16 9.00 -15.59
C THR A 350 9.37 9.05 -14.66
N ALA A 351 10.52 9.50 -15.17
CA ALA A 351 11.74 9.67 -14.38
C ALA A 351 11.52 10.55 -13.14
N GLU A 352 10.75 11.63 -13.26
CA GLU A 352 10.43 12.55 -12.17
C GLU A 352 9.62 11.88 -11.05
N ILE A 353 8.75 10.93 -11.40
CA ILE A 353 7.96 10.15 -10.45
C ILE A 353 8.86 9.19 -9.68
N CYS A 354 9.81 8.53 -10.35
CA CYS A 354 10.78 7.67 -9.70
C CYS A 354 11.71 8.48 -8.78
N GLU A 355 12.27 9.59 -9.26
CA GLU A 355 13.18 10.43 -8.47
C GLU A 355 12.50 11.08 -7.26
N HIS A 356 11.25 11.54 -7.40
CA HIS A 356 10.49 12.06 -6.27
C HIS A 356 10.31 11.02 -5.16
N GLN A 357 10.08 9.74 -5.53
CA GLN A 357 9.94 8.65 -4.57
C GLN A 357 11.25 8.35 -3.83
N ARG A 358 12.42 8.48 -4.48
CA ARG A 358 13.71 8.25 -3.81
C ARG A 358 13.91 9.15 -2.59
N LEU A 359 13.34 10.36 -2.62
CA LEU A 359 13.44 11.36 -1.55
C LEU A 359 12.29 11.32 -0.54
N SER A 360 11.13 10.77 -0.91
CA SER A 360 9.89 10.99 -0.15
C SER A 360 9.13 9.73 0.24
N ALA A 361 9.44 8.56 -0.34
CA ALA A 361 8.76 7.33 -0.02
C ALA A 361 9.40 6.65 1.21
N ASN A 362 8.64 6.55 2.30
CA ASN A 362 9.14 6.05 3.58
C ASN A 362 9.80 4.65 3.50
N ALA A 363 9.17 3.69 2.80
CA ALA A 363 9.75 2.36 2.65
C ALA A 363 11.02 2.33 1.77
N TYR A 364 11.28 3.37 0.98
CA TYR A 364 12.54 3.49 0.24
C TYR A 364 13.60 4.16 1.11
N THR A 365 13.27 5.24 1.82
CA THR A 365 14.24 6.01 2.61
C THR A 365 14.64 5.33 3.92
N PHE A 366 13.70 4.63 4.59
CA PHE A 366 13.87 4.13 5.96
C PHE A 366 13.81 2.60 6.05
N SER A 367 13.97 1.88 4.94
CA SER A 367 14.12 0.42 4.91
C SER A 367 15.42 0.05 4.22
N ALA A 368 16.02 -1.09 4.59
CA ALA A 368 17.19 -1.61 3.87
C ALA A 368 16.83 -1.91 2.41
N ALA A 369 17.79 -1.72 1.51
CA ALA A 369 17.60 -2.03 0.09
C ALA A 369 17.31 -3.53 -0.12
N LEU A 370 16.67 -3.85 -1.25
CA LEU A 370 16.38 -5.22 -1.64
C LEU A 370 17.71 -6.02 -1.72
N PRO A 371 17.81 -7.25 -1.19
CA PRO A 371 18.98 -8.08 -1.42
C PRO A 371 19.34 -8.24 -2.90
N ALA A 372 20.63 -8.13 -3.24
CA ALA A 372 21.15 -8.27 -4.60
C ALA A 372 20.65 -9.53 -5.33
N LEU A 373 20.58 -10.64 -4.59
CA LEU A 373 20.10 -11.92 -5.12
C LEU A 373 18.65 -11.82 -5.62
N LEU A 374 17.79 -11.06 -4.92
CA LEU A 374 16.39 -10.88 -5.26
C LEU A 374 16.25 -9.89 -6.43
N ALA A 375 16.98 -8.78 -6.41
CA ALA A 375 16.98 -7.85 -7.54
C ALA A 375 17.42 -8.51 -8.86
N THR A 376 18.47 -9.33 -8.79
CA THR A 376 18.94 -10.11 -9.94
C THR A 376 17.92 -11.18 -10.33
N THR A 377 17.34 -11.91 -9.37
CA THR A 377 16.29 -12.90 -9.67
C THR A 377 15.12 -12.26 -10.42
N ALA A 378 14.67 -11.06 -10.01
CA ALA A 378 13.59 -10.37 -10.69
C ALA A 378 13.95 -10.01 -12.14
N SER A 379 15.15 -9.46 -12.38
CA SER A 379 15.68 -9.13 -13.71
C SER A 379 15.78 -10.37 -14.61
N GLU A 380 16.34 -11.47 -14.10
CA GLU A 380 16.48 -12.73 -14.85
C GLU A 380 15.13 -13.37 -15.16
N THR A 381 14.15 -13.27 -14.25
CA THR A 381 12.81 -13.75 -14.52
C THR A 381 12.07 -12.91 -15.56
N VAL A 382 12.29 -11.58 -15.59
CA VAL A 382 11.80 -10.72 -16.68
C VAL A 382 12.40 -11.18 -18.02
N ALA A 383 13.71 -11.42 -18.07
CA ALA A 383 14.37 -11.90 -19.28
C ALA A 383 13.78 -13.24 -19.76
N LEU A 384 13.56 -14.19 -18.85
CA LEU A 384 12.92 -15.47 -19.19
C LEU A 384 11.51 -15.29 -19.76
N LEU A 385 10.70 -14.39 -19.22
CA LEU A 385 9.36 -14.11 -19.76
C LEU A 385 9.41 -13.50 -21.17
N GLN A 386 10.44 -12.70 -21.46
CA GLN A 386 10.63 -12.09 -22.78
C GLN A 386 11.18 -13.08 -23.81
N GLU A 387 12.14 -13.92 -23.41
CA GLU A 387 12.82 -14.88 -24.28
C GLU A 387 11.97 -16.13 -24.55
N GLN A 388 11.11 -16.52 -23.61
CA GLN A 388 10.31 -17.75 -23.63
C GLN A 388 8.80 -17.46 -23.48
N PRO A 389 8.16 -16.79 -24.46
CA PRO A 389 6.74 -16.44 -24.40
C PRO A 389 5.80 -17.66 -24.31
N GLU A 390 6.26 -18.84 -24.71
CA GLU A 390 5.54 -20.11 -24.57
C GLU A 390 5.22 -20.47 -23.12
N ILE A 391 5.99 -19.97 -22.14
CA ILE A 391 5.71 -20.18 -20.71
C ILE A 391 4.35 -19.57 -20.34
N ILE A 392 4.07 -18.36 -20.83
CA ILE A 392 2.81 -17.67 -20.59
C ILE A 392 1.67 -18.38 -21.32
N GLN A 393 1.90 -18.84 -22.56
CA GLN A 393 0.91 -19.60 -23.31
C GLN A 393 0.54 -20.92 -22.62
N SER A 394 1.54 -21.67 -22.13
CA SER A 394 1.35 -22.90 -21.37
C SER A 394 0.54 -22.68 -20.09
N LEU A 395 0.77 -21.54 -19.41
CA LEU A 395 -0.04 -21.16 -18.24
C LEU A 395 -1.48 -20.91 -18.63
N ARG A 396 -1.74 -20.17 -19.71
CA ARG A 396 -3.12 -19.94 -20.19
C ARG A 396 -3.83 -21.24 -20.52
N GLU A 397 -3.16 -22.21 -21.12
CA GLU A 397 -3.74 -23.54 -21.35
C GLU A 397 -4.08 -24.24 -20.03
N SER A 398 -3.16 -24.21 -19.06
CA SER A 398 -3.35 -24.79 -17.74
C SER A 398 -4.52 -24.15 -16.99
N ILE A 399 -4.66 -22.82 -17.07
CA ILE A 399 -5.79 -22.07 -16.49
C ILE A 399 -7.10 -22.51 -17.14
N LYS A 400 -7.17 -22.55 -18.47
CA LYS A 400 -8.37 -23.00 -19.20
C LYS A 400 -8.78 -24.43 -18.82
N LEU A 401 -7.81 -25.34 -18.66
CA LEU A 401 -8.07 -26.70 -18.24
C LEU A 401 -8.65 -26.75 -16.82
N MET A 402 -8.04 -26.05 -15.87
CA MET A 402 -8.54 -25.99 -14.50
C MET A 402 -9.92 -25.32 -14.44
N TRP A 403 -10.11 -24.21 -15.18
CA TRP A 403 -11.39 -23.51 -15.30
C TRP A 403 -12.50 -24.44 -15.76
N ALA A 404 -12.27 -25.19 -16.84
CA ALA A 404 -13.23 -26.16 -17.36
C ALA A 404 -13.56 -27.23 -16.31
N GLN A 405 -12.62 -27.63 -15.46
CA GLN A 405 -12.87 -28.58 -14.39
C GLN A 405 -13.67 -27.96 -13.24
N LEU A 406 -13.45 -26.71 -12.86
CA LEU A 406 -14.07 -26.17 -11.65
C LEU A 406 -15.45 -25.54 -11.93
N ASP A 407 -15.48 -24.40 -12.61
CA ASP A 407 -16.65 -23.52 -12.62
C ASP A 407 -17.84 -24.07 -13.41
N PRO A 408 -17.73 -24.44 -14.72
CA PRO A 408 -18.88 -24.92 -15.50
C PRO A 408 -19.50 -26.23 -14.97
N ARG A 409 -18.77 -26.96 -14.13
CA ARG A 409 -19.15 -28.29 -13.62
C ARG A 409 -19.51 -28.27 -12.13
N SER A 410 -19.37 -27.13 -11.45
CA SER A 410 -19.70 -27.01 -10.04
C SER A 410 -21.19 -26.71 -9.85
N GLU A 411 -21.87 -27.57 -9.11
CA GLU A 411 -23.25 -27.32 -8.67
C GLU A 411 -23.30 -26.21 -7.61
N TRP A 412 -22.27 -26.13 -6.76
CA TRP A 412 -22.29 -25.39 -5.49
C TRP A 412 -21.60 -24.03 -5.53
N MET A 413 -20.62 -23.87 -6.42
CA MET A 413 -19.73 -22.70 -6.43
C MET A 413 -19.63 -22.10 -7.82
N LYS A 414 -19.33 -20.81 -7.89
CA LYS A 414 -19.00 -20.08 -9.12
C LYS A 414 -17.62 -19.45 -9.01
N CYS A 415 -16.87 -19.38 -10.10
CA CYS A 415 -15.61 -18.65 -10.13
C CYS A 415 -15.84 -17.17 -10.45
N THR A 416 -15.26 -16.29 -9.63
CA THR A 416 -15.33 -14.83 -9.81
C THR A 416 -14.13 -14.27 -10.57
N SER A 417 -13.03 -15.03 -10.61
CA SER A 417 -11.82 -14.59 -11.28
C SER A 417 -12.00 -14.45 -12.79
N ASN A 418 -11.20 -13.60 -13.43
CA ASN A 418 -11.12 -13.58 -14.89
C ASN A 418 -10.59 -14.92 -15.44
N ILE A 419 -11.01 -15.30 -16.64
CA ILE A 419 -10.58 -16.55 -17.30
C ILE A 419 -9.07 -16.63 -17.57
N SER A 420 -8.37 -15.50 -17.56
CA SER A 420 -6.92 -15.40 -17.71
C SER A 420 -6.17 -15.35 -16.37
N ASN A 421 -6.89 -15.32 -15.24
CA ASN A 421 -6.30 -15.26 -13.91
C ASN A 421 -5.90 -16.67 -13.42
N PRO A 422 -4.61 -16.92 -13.10
CA PRO A 422 -4.18 -18.21 -12.57
C PRO A 422 -4.60 -18.44 -11.12
N THR A 423 -5.00 -17.40 -10.40
CA THR A 423 -5.59 -17.49 -9.07
C THR A 423 -7.10 -17.45 -9.18
N MET A 424 -7.70 -18.64 -9.14
CA MET A 424 -9.15 -18.82 -9.22
C MET A 424 -9.77 -18.68 -7.83
N LEU A 425 -10.71 -17.75 -7.71
CA LEU A 425 -11.53 -17.54 -6.52
C LEU A 425 -12.92 -18.14 -6.75
N LEU A 426 -13.23 -19.21 -6.03
CA LEU A 426 -14.53 -19.88 -6.07
C LEU A 426 -15.36 -19.42 -4.88
N VAL A 427 -16.49 -18.77 -5.14
CA VAL A 427 -17.46 -18.36 -4.12
C VAL A 427 -18.66 -19.31 -4.15
N LEU A 428 -19.33 -19.50 -3.02
CA LEU A 428 -20.61 -20.21 -3.00
C LEU A 428 -21.64 -19.47 -3.85
N LYS A 429 -22.47 -20.21 -4.58
CA LYS A 429 -23.58 -19.58 -5.32
C LYS A 429 -24.65 -19.09 -4.34
N GLU A 430 -25.28 -17.97 -4.69
CA GLU A 430 -26.17 -17.23 -3.80
C GLU A 430 -27.39 -18.04 -3.38
N GLU A 431 -27.93 -18.87 -4.27
CA GLU A 431 -29.06 -19.77 -3.99
C GLU A 431 -28.76 -20.73 -2.83
N HIS A 432 -27.52 -21.22 -2.71
CA HIS A 432 -27.11 -22.14 -1.64
C HIS A 432 -26.88 -21.41 -0.32
N ILE A 433 -26.39 -20.18 -0.37
CA ILE A 433 -26.23 -19.31 0.80
C ILE A 433 -27.60 -19.00 1.39
N LEU A 434 -28.56 -18.58 0.55
CA LEU A 434 -29.91 -18.21 0.96
C LEU A 434 -30.71 -19.42 1.45
N ALA A 435 -30.66 -20.55 0.73
CA ALA A 435 -31.39 -21.76 1.11
C ALA A 435 -30.97 -22.28 2.50
N ARG A 436 -29.67 -22.21 2.82
CA ARG A 436 -29.10 -22.70 4.09
C ARG A 436 -28.93 -21.62 5.16
N ARG A 437 -29.23 -20.35 4.82
CA ARG A 437 -29.06 -19.16 5.67
C ARG A 437 -27.65 -19.05 6.27
N LEU A 438 -26.62 -19.24 5.45
CA LEU A 438 -25.23 -19.26 5.91
C LEU A 438 -24.72 -17.84 6.20
N THR A 439 -24.29 -17.61 7.44
CA THR A 439 -23.56 -16.40 7.83
C THR A 439 -22.15 -16.38 7.21
N ALA A 440 -21.49 -15.23 7.15
CA ALA A 440 -20.12 -15.14 6.62
C ALA A 440 -19.14 -16.05 7.37
N THR A 441 -19.24 -16.13 8.70
CA THR A 441 -18.41 -17.04 9.53
C THR A 441 -18.69 -18.51 9.24
N GLU A 442 -19.94 -18.89 9.02
CA GLU A 442 -20.30 -20.26 8.64
C GLU A 442 -19.80 -20.60 7.23
N GLN A 443 -19.83 -19.64 6.31
CA GLN A 443 -19.22 -19.82 4.98
C GLN A 443 -17.71 -20.06 5.12
N GLU A 444 -17.00 -19.26 5.92
CA GLU A 444 -15.56 -19.47 6.18
C GLU A 444 -15.27 -20.86 6.76
N SER A 445 -16.05 -21.31 7.75
CA SER A 445 -15.88 -22.65 8.32
C SER A 445 -16.20 -23.76 7.33
N LEU A 446 -17.21 -23.58 6.47
CA LEU A 446 -17.56 -24.53 5.42
C LEU A 446 -16.44 -24.63 4.39
N LEU A 447 -15.88 -23.50 3.96
CA LEU A 447 -14.77 -23.47 3.03
C LEU A 447 -13.51 -24.10 3.64
N GLN A 448 -13.26 -23.90 4.94
CA GLN A 448 -12.17 -24.57 5.64
C GLN A 448 -12.35 -26.10 5.64
N ASP A 449 -13.57 -26.60 5.86
CA ASP A 449 -13.83 -28.05 5.78
C ASP A 449 -13.56 -28.58 4.35
N ILE A 450 -13.85 -27.80 3.30
CA ILE A 450 -13.51 -28.17 1.91
C ILE A 450 -11.99 -28.21 1.70
N VAL A 451 -11.25 -27.24 2.25
CA VAL A 451 -9.79 -27.21 2.19
C VAL A 451 -9.21 -28.45 2.87
N ASP A 452 -9.71 -28.79 4.06
CA ASP A 452 -9.30 -29.98 4.82
C ASP A 452 -9.60 -31.27 4.01
N GLU A 453 -10.80 -31.39 3.44
CA GLU A 453 -11.20 -32.54 2.62
C GLU A 453 -10.34 -32.67 1.34
N ALA A 454 -10.05 -31.57 0.65
CA ALA A 454 -9.17 -31.57 -0.52
C ALA A 454 -7.75 -32.04 -0.13
N LEU A 455 -7.24 -31.59 1.02
CA LEU A 455 -5.93 -31.96 1.54
C LEU A 455 -5.88 -33.45 1.92
N VAL A 456 -6.94 -33.99 2.54
CA VAL A 456 -7.09 -35.43 2.80
C VAL A 456 -6.98 -36.22 1.50
N ASN A 457 -7.57 -35.72 0.41
CA ASN A 457 -7.50 -36.33 -0.91
C ASN A 457 -6.23 -35.97 -1.73
N GLY A 458 -5.25 -35.31 -1.12
CA GLY A 458 -3.92 -35.09 -1.69
C GLY A 458 -3.78 -33.83 -2.56
N VAL A 459 -4.71 -32.87 -2.46
CA VAL A 459 -4.65 -31.58 -3.13
C VAL A 459 -4.65 -30.46 -2.10
N LEU A 460 -3.58 -29.66 -2.08
CA LEU A 460 -3.44 -28.51 -1.20
C LEU A 460 -3.96 -27.25 -1.91
N ILE A 461 -5.03 -26.70 -1.39
CA ILE A 461 -5.62 -25.40 -1.75
C ILE A 461 -5.75 -24.53 -0.50
N THR A 462 -6.19 -23.29 -0.63
CA THR A 462 -6.44 -22.41 0.51
C THR A 462 -7.76 -21.67 0.35
N ARG A 463 -8.10 -20.82 1.32
CA ARG A 463 -9.23 -19.90 1.27
C ARG A 463 -8.72 -18.46 1.15
N LEU A 464 -9.53 -17.59 0.59
CA LEU A 464 -9.30 -16.16 0.63
C LEU A 464 -9.51 -15.70 2.07
N LYS A 465 -8.48 -15.12 2.70
CA LYS A 465 -8.63 -14.55 4.05
C LYS A 465 -9.26 -13.16 3.95
N ALA A 466 -10.33 -12.94 4.70
CA ALA A 466 -10.95 -11.63 4.81
C ALA A 466 -9.95 -10.58 5.32
N MET A 467 -10.07 -9.35 4.81
CA MET A 467 -9.29 -8.23 5.32
C MET A 467 -9.65 -7.96 6.79
N PRO A 468 -8.67 -7.69 7.66
CA PRO A 468 -8.95 -7.36 9.04
C PRO A 468 -9.74 -6.04 9.12
N ALA A 469 -10.63 -5.95 10.11
CA ALA A 469 -11.38 -4.74 10.40
C ALA A 469 -10.42 -3.56 10.63
N ALA A 470 -10.78 -2.38 10.12
CA ALA A 470 -10.00 -1.17 10.39
C ALA A 470 -10.10 -0.80 11.88
N LEU A 471 -8.94 -0.67 12.54
CA LEU A 471 -8.83 -0.26 13.94
C LEU A 471 -9.56 1.06 14.19
N GLY A 472 -10.31 1.12 15.29
CA GLY A 472 -11.01 2.33 15.74
C GLY A 472 -12.34 2.65 15.03
N LYS A 473 -12.82 1.78 14.13
CA LYS A 473 -14.17 1.91 13.56
C LYS A 473 -15.23 1.27 14.44
N SER A 474 -16.38 1.92 14.54
CA SER A 474 -17.56 1.36 15.20
C SER A 474 -18.15 0.19 14.40
N PRO A 475 -18.88 -0.75 15.03
CA PRO A 475 -19.55 -1.85 14.34
C PRO A 475 -20.47 -1.40 13.19
N LYS A 476 -21.11 -0.22 13.32
CA LYS A 476 -21.96 0.36 12.28
C LYS A 476 -21.18 0.85 11.07
N GLU A 477 -19.96 1.30 11.26
CA GLU A 477 -19.07 1.72 10.16
C GLU A 477 -18.47 0.51 9.46
N LEU A 478 -18.10 -0.52 10.22
CA LEU A 478 -17.62 -1.79 9.68
C LEU A 478 -18.69 -2.48 8.82
N ALA A 479 -19.97 -2.43 9.23
CA ALA A 479 -21.08 -2.98 8.44
C ALA A 479 -21.31 -2.26 7.10
N LYS A 480 -20.76 -1.06 6.91
CA LYS A 480 -20.84 -0.29 5.66
C LYS A 480 -19.57 -0.43 4.80
N ASP A 481 -18.50 -0.97 5.36
CA ASP A 481 -17.27 -1.20 4.62
C ASP A 481 -17.47 -2.37 3.65
N TRP A 482 -16.89 -2.25 2.46
CA TRP A 482 -16.83 -3.36 1.53
C TRP A 482 -15.94 -4.47 2.09
N SER A 483 -16.42 -5.71 2.01
CA SER A 483 -15.72 -6.93 2.37
C SER A 483 -15.70 -7.91 1.20
N ALA A 484 -14.57 -8.59 1.00
CA ALA A 484 -14.49 -9.68 0.03
C ALA A 484 -15.45 -10.82 0.40
N LEU A 485 -15.97 -11.52 -0.61
CA LEU A 485 -16.76 -12.72 -0.39
C LEU A 485 -15.83 -13.86 0.06
N PRO A 486 -16.25 -14.69 1.05
CA PRO A 486 -15.52 -15.91 1.38
C PRO A 486 -15.37 -16.79 0.13
N ALA A 487 -14.14 -17.16 -0.20
CA ALA A 487 -13.82 -17.90 -1.41
C ALA A 487 -12.78 -19.00 -1.18
N LEU A 488 -12.89 -20.11 -1.90
CA LEU A 488 -11.76 -21.02 -2.09
C LEU A 488 -10.81 -20.41 -3.10
N LYS A 489 -9.52 -20.55 -2.83
CA LYS A 489 -8.44 -20.02 -3.64
C LYS A 489 -7.61 -21.17 -4.19
N VAL A 490 -7.65 -21.29 -5.53
CA VAL A 490 -6.94 -22.31 -6.29
C VAL A 490 -5.96 -21.62 -7.22
N CYS A 491 -4.67 -21.83 -7.00
CA CYS A 491 -3.59 -21.23 -7.79
C CYS A 491 -3.02 -22.24 -8.79
N VAL A 492 -3.25 -22.00 -10.08
CA VAL A 492 -2.80 -22.85 -11.19
C VAL A 492 -1.32 -22.61 -11.48
N CYS A 493 -0.57 -23.66 -11.82
CA CYS A 493 0.84 -23.55 -12.20
C CYS A 493 1.21 -24.47 -13.37
N ASN A 494 2.28 -24.11 -14.10
CA ASN A 494 2.81 -24.84 -15.26
C ASN A 494 3.55 -26.12 -14.89
N GLY A 495 3.97 -26.27 -13.64
CA GLY A 495 4.75 -27.42 -13.22
C GLY A 495 3.92 -28.70 -12.98
N LEU A 496 2.63 -28.69 -13.34
CA LEU A 496 1.75 -29.86 -13.30
C LEU A 496 1.43 -30.32 -14.72
N SER A 497 1.38 -31.63 -14.92
CA SER A 497 0.92 -32.18 -16.20
C SER A 497 -0.58 -31.90 -16.41
N LYS A 498 -1.04 -31.91 -17.66
CA LYS A 498 -2.48 -31.76 -17.98
C LYS A 498 -3.34 -32.77 -17.21
N LYS A 499 -2.87 -34.02 -17.09
CA LYS A 499 -3.52 -35.08 -16.30
C LYS A 499 -3.55 -34.79 -14.80
N ASP A 500 -2.48 -34.22 -14.24
CA ASP A 500 -2.45 -33.81 -12.84
C ASP A 500 -3.43 -32.68 -12.54
N LEU A 501 -3.51 -31.67 -13.43
CA LEU A 501 -4.45 -30.56 -13.30
C LEU A 501 -5.90 -31.05 -13.37
N GLU A 502 -6.22 -31.93 -14.32
CA GLU A 502 -7.56 -32.52 -14.43
C GLU A 502 -7.92 -33.33 -13.18
N LYS A 503 -7.00 -34.19 -12.73
CA LYS A 503 -7.20 -34.97 -11.50
C LYS A 503 -7.40 -34.05 -10.30
N ALA A 504 -6.61 -33.00 -10.16
CA ALA A 504 -6.74 -32.06 -9.06
C ALA A 504 -8.09 -31.31 -9.10
N GLY A 505 -8.53 -30.87 -10.27
CA GLY A 505 -9.85 -30.25 -10.45
C GLY A 505 -11.00 -31.20 -10.08
N ILE A 506 -10.91 -32.48 -10.47
CA ILE A 506 -11.87 -33.52 -10.05
C ILE A 506 -11.86 -33.69 -8.53
N THR A 507 -10.69 -33.77 -7.91
CA THR A 507 -10.54 -33.90 -6.45
C THR A 507 -11.15 -32.71 -5.72
N ILE A 508 -10.92 -31.48 -6.19
CA ILE A 508 -11.50 -30.27 -5.58
C ILE A 508 -13.03 -30.31 -5.69
N ARG A 509 -13.59 -30.63 -6.87
CA ARG A 509 -15.06 -30.78 -7.01
C ARG A 509 -15.64 -31.87 -6.11
N HIS A 510 -14.93 -32.98 -5.97
CA HIS A 510 -15.34 -34.06 -5.10
C HIS A 510 -15.36 -33.59 -3.64
N ALA A 511 -14.31 -32.92 -3.17
CA ALA A 511 -14.25 -32.33 -1.83
C ALA A 511 -15.40 -31.34 -1.58
N ILE A 512 -15.65 -30.42 -2.52
CA ILE A 512 -16.79 -29.50 -2.46
C ILE A 512 -18.10 -30.28 -2.29
N THR A 513 -18.33 -31.28 -3.14
CA THR A 513 -19.58 -32.06 -3.11
C THR A 513 -19.74 -32.86 -1.81
N THR A 514 -18.66 -33.48 -1.33
CA THR A 514 -18.64 -34.29 -0.11
C THR A 514 -18.97 -33.41 1.11
N VAL A 515 -18.34 -32.25 1.25
CA VAL A 515 -18.61 -31.33 2.37
C VAL A 515 -20.02 -30.73 2.26
N MET A 516 -20.43 -30.30 1.06
CA MET A 516 -21.75 -29.70 0.84
C MET A 516 -22.90 -30.68 1.11
N LYS A 517 -22.70 -31.98 0.88
CA LYS A 517 -23.64 -33.06 1.20
C LYS A 517 -23.44 -33.64 2.60
N GLY A 518 -22.43 -33.21 3.34
CA GLY A 518 -22.14 -33.68 4.69
C GLY A 518 -23.20 -33.23 5.69
N LYS A 519 -23.50 -34.08 6.68
CA LYS A 519 -24.53 -33.82 7.71
C LYS A 519 -24.32 -32.50 8.47
N LYS A 520 -23.07 -32.05 8.65
CA LYS A 520 -22.72 -30.78 9.32
C LYS A 520 -23.36 -29.56 8.65
N TRP A 521 -23.49 -29.59 7.32
CA TRP A 521 -23.94 -28.44 6.51
C TRP A 521 -25.29 -28.66 5.83
N GLN A 522 -25.97 -29.78 6.10
CA GLN A 522 -27.36 -30.00 5.72
C GLN A 522 -28.25 -29.29 6.74
N ARG A 523 -28.86 -28.17 6.33
CA ARG A 523 -29.89 -27.44 7.08
C ARG A 523 -31.18 -27.42 6.30
#